data_AF-D9SPX5-F1
#
_entry.id   AF-D9SPX5-F1
#
_cell.length_a   1.000
_cell.length_b   1.000
_cell.length_c   1.000
_cell.angle_alpha   90.00
_cell.angle_beta   90.00
_cell.angle_gamma   90.00
#
_symmetry.space_group_name_H-M   'P 1'
#
loop_
_entity.id
_entity.type
_entity.pdbx_description
1 polymer ?
#
loop_
_entity_poly.entity_id
_entity_poly.type
_entity_poly.pdbx_seq_one_letter_code
_entity_poly.pdbx_strand_id
1 'polypeptide(L)'
;MIKLRNRKKFEIRFLIFSLLLFSFACIYNYSENKYSEVEKTKEINQSSTYVQNKEESKEIISRSLGDYPLQANEIGVTDERYSYGDVRRYGVFPYDNSLLNNYKLVKNALDNARNLGYEVFFPKGLYKTQLNISQSNLVIRFEEGAELTGLVHIFVENSKNKIKNITIRGTIVTYDRFGTRNVDGLTVDAIHVKSDGLKATDYPNIKGRGVHISPGTTNMKCKLIEVDDLDSAGHNNVAAVEIDGASNNPSNLFIGKIWVKKSDVHGVYLTGNRHIIGEIQVDEYGADAYKMKSSIEDSDSIKQSKELKGVWLNKCSDTIIKNITVKNVNTIRPNVKCDVFLDEVGKGKNTKSVRIDNIKCFPVGKSEGVIISNSSYIINNISAQNSNGESFVVMDKSSKAIVKNIIE
;
A
#
# COMPACT_ATOMS: atom_id res chain seq x y z
N MET A 1 -50.85 -7.29 -42.45
CA MET A 1 -49.55 -6.57 -42.65
C MET A 1 -48.69 -6.43 -41.38
N ILE A 2 -49.24 -6.48 -40.16
CA ILE A 2 -48.48 -6.27 -38.90
C ILE A 2 -47.66 -7.51 -38.45
N LYS A 3 -48.11 -8.74 -38.74
CA LYS A 3 -47.40 -9.98 -38.36
C LYS A 3 -46.06 -10.21 -39.07
N LEU A 4 -45.89 -9.74 -40.31
CA LEU A 4 -44.63 -9.89 -41.07
C LEU A 4 -43.49 -8.97 -40.55
N ARG A 5 -43.84 -7.86 -39.89
CA ARG A 5 -42.85 -6.85 -39.45
C ARG A 5 -42.11 -7.26 -38.17
N ASN A 6 -42.73 -8.09 -37.33
CA ASN A 6 -42.11 -8.60 -36.10
C ASN A 6 -41.17 -9.79 -36.35
N ARG A 7 -41.42 -10.61 -37.38
CA ARG A 7 -40.56 -11.75 -37.72
C ARG A 7 -39.18 -11.30 -38.22
N LYS A 8 -39.12 -10.28 -39.08
CA LYS A 8 -37.85 -9.68 -39.53
C LYS A 8 -37.04 -9.04 -38.41
N LYS A 9 -37.70 -8.41 -37.42
CA LYS A 9 -36.99 -7.83 -36.25
C LYS A 9 -36.39 -8.92 -35.35
N PHE A 10 -37.06 -10.07 -35.23
CA PHE A 10 -36.55 -11.20 -34.46
C PHE A 10 -35.34 -11.85 -35.16
N GLU A 11 -35.43 -12.08 -36.47
CA GLU A 11 -34.34 -12.66 -37.28
C GLU A 11 -33.07 -11.78 -37.25
N ILE A 12 -33.21 -10.45 -37.36
CA ILE A 12 -32.08 -9.53 -37.28
C ILE A 12 -31.43 -9.56 -35.88
N ARG A 13 -32.23 -9.59 -34.81
CA ARG A 13 -31.71 -9.67 -33.43
C ARG A 13 -31.00 -11.00 -33.16
N PHE A 14 -31.53 -12.11 -33.69
CA PHE A 14 -30.92 -13.42 -33.57
C PHE A 14 -29.59 -13.52 -34.35
N LEU A 15 -29.51 -12.88 -35.53
CA LEU A 15 -28.28 -12.81 -36.32
C LEU A 15 -27.19 -12.01 -35.59
N ILE A 16 -27.55 -10.85 -35.01
CA ILE A 16 -26.63 -10.02 -34.21
C ILE A 16 -26.12 -10.79 -32.98
N PHE A 17 -27.01 -11.51 -32.29
CA PHE A 17 -26.63 -12.32 -31.14
C PHE A 17 -25.67 -13.47 -31.52
N SER A 18 -25.93 -14.13 -32.65
CA SER A 18 -25.06 -15.21 -33.17
C SER A 18 -23.69 -14.70 -33.59
N LEU A 19 -23.61 -13.51 -34.21
CA LEU A 19 -22.35 -12.85 -34.56
C LEU A 19 -21.54 -12.45 -33.32
N LEU A 20 -22.20 -11.97 -32.27
CA LEU A 20 -21.55 -11.65 -31.00
C LEU A 20 -20.99 -12.90 -30.33
N LEU A 21 -21.75 -14.00 -30.27
CA LEU A 21 -21.26 -15.28 -29.74
C LEU A 21 -20.05 -15.82 -30.52
N PHE A 22 -20.07 -15.70 -31.86
CA PHE A 22 -18.95 -16.12 -32.69
C PHE A 22 -17.70 -15.27 -32.44
N SER A 23 -17.85 -13.94 -32.30
CA SER A 23 -16.72 -13.06 -31.95
C SER A 23 -16.12 -13.37 -30.59
N PHE A 24 -16.94 -13.71 -29.58
CA PHE A 24 -16.47 -14.12 -28.26
C PHE A 24 -15.69 -15.44 -28.31
N ALA A 25 -16.17 -16.43 -29.08
CA ALA A 25 -15.45 -17.70 -29.25
C ALA A 25 -14.10 -17.51 -29.98
N CYS A 26 -14.03 -16.62 -30.98
CA CYS A 26 -12.78 -16.30 -31.65
C CYS A 26 -11.78 -15.57 -30.74
N ILE A 27 -12.24 -14.64 -29.89
CA ILE A 27 -11.38 -13.95 -28.92
C ILE A 27 -10.86 -14.91 -27.85
N TYR A 28 -11.71 -15.84 -27.38
CA TYR A 28 -11.33 -16.83 -26.39
C TYR A 28 -10.25 -17.81 -26.92
N ASN A 29 -10.44 -18.35 -28.13
CA ASN A 29 -9.45 -19.22 -28.77
C ASN A 29 -8.14 -18.51 -29.14
N TYR A 30 -8.18 -17.20 -29.42
CA TYR A 30 -6.96 -16.41 -29.65
C TYR A 30 -6.18 -16.16 -28.36
N SER A 31 -6.87 -15.97 -27.23
CA SER A 31 -6.27 -15.77 -25.91
C SER A 31 -5.52 -17.00 -25.40
N GLU A 32 -6.12 -18.19 -25.49
CA GLU A 32 -5.49 -19.43 -25.01
C GLU A 32 -4.20 -19.78 -25.78
N ASN A 33 -4.20 -19.63 -27.10
CA ASN A 33 -3.03 -19.95 -27.91
C ASN A 33 -1.85 -19.02 -27.60
N LYS A 34 -2.09 -17.73 -27.32
CA LYS A 34 -1.03 -16.77 -27.00
C LYS A 34 -0.47 -16.94 -25.58
N TYR A 35 -1.28 -17.42 -24.64
CA TYR A 35 -0.82 -17.73 -23.28
C TYR A 35 0.13 -18.95 -23.27
N SER A 36 -0.15 -19.99 -24.06
CA SER A 36 0.69 -21.20 -24.09
C SER A 36 2.08 -20.98 -24.72
N GLU A 37 2.22 -20.05 -25.67
CA GLU A 37 3.51 -19.71 -26.28
C GLU A 37 4.38 -18.82 -25.39
N VAL A 38 3.77 -17.97 -24.56
CA VAL A 38 4.51 -17.09 -23.63
C VAL A 38 5.08 -17.86 -22.44
N GLU A 39 4.42 -18.92 -21.97
CA GLU A 39 4.94 -19.77 -20.89
C GLU A 39 6.14 -20.62 -21.34
N LYS A 40 6.12 -21.18 -22.57
CA LYS A 40 7.25 -21.96 -23.10
C LYS A 40 8.54 -21.15 -23.32
N THR A 41 8.45 -19.83 -23.40
CA THR A 41 9.60 -18.96 -23.70
C THR A 41 10.23 -18.36 -22.43
N LYS A 42 9.57 -18.43 -21.27
CA LYS A 42 10.08 -17.87 -20.00
C LYS A 42 10.91 -18.84 -19.15
N GLU A 43 10.88 -20.14 -19.42
CA GLU A 43 11.62 -21.15 -18.64
C GLU A 43 13.11 -21.32 -19.03
N ILE A 44 13.61 -20.67 -20.08
CA ILE A 44 14.95 -20.99 -20.62
C ILE A 44 16.04 -19.93 -20.35
N ASN A 45 15.71 -18.72 -19.88
CA ASN A 45 16.73 -17.66 -19.72
C ASN A 45 16.65 -16.95 -18.37
N GLN A 46 17.18 -17.56 -17.31
CA GLN A 46 17.76 -16.84 -16.17
C GLN A 46 18.67 -17.78 -15.36
N SER A 47 19.95 -17.83 -15.77
CA SER A 47 21.05 -18.44 -15.01
C SER A 47 22.24 -17.49 -14.98
N SER A 48 22.78 -17.31 -13.77
CA SER A 48 24.04 -16.63 -13.40
C SER A 48 24.07 -15.11 -13.62
N THR A 49 24.46 -14.25 -12.68
CA THR A 49 25.60 -14.35 -11.74
C THR A 49 25.30 -13.62 -10.43
N TYR A 50 25.39 -14.32 -9.29
CA TYR A 50 25.38 -13.73 -7.94
C TYR A 50 26.82 -13.42 -7.50
N VAL A 51 27.06 -12.16 -7.16
CA VAL A 51 28.26 -11.70 -6.46
C VAL A 51 28.10 -12.07 -4.98
N GLN A 52 29.01 -12.90 -4.47
CA GLN A 52 29.13 -13.20 -3.05
C GLN A 52 29.44 -11.91 -2.27
N ASN A 53 28.49 -11.46 -1.46
CA ASN A 53 28.79 -10.60 -0.32
C ASN A 53 28.41 -11.33 0.97
N LYS A 54 29.46 -11.54 1.77
CA LYS A 54 29.57 -12.11 3.11
C LYS A 54 28.31 -11.93 3.97
N GLU A 55 27.58 -13.02 4.20
CA GLU A 55 26.50 -13.09 5.18
C GLU A 55 27.08 -13.12 6.61
N GLU A 56 26.72 -12.13 7.42
CA GLU A 56 26.62 -12.32 8.86
C GLU A 56 25.43 -13.25 9.13
N SER A 57 25.70 -14.40 9.74
CA SER A 57 24.70 -15.41 10.08
C SER A 57 23.66 -14.83 11.03
N LYS A 58 22.51 -14.43 10.49
CA LYS A 58 21.29 -14.26 11.28
C LYS A 58 20.76 -15.64 11.62
N GLU A 59 20.77 -15.96 12.90
CA GLU A 59 20.22 -17.19 13.47
C GLU A 59 18.75 -17.35 13.04
N ILE A 60 18.49 -18.30 12.14
CA ILE A 60 17.13 -18.72 11.77
C ILE A 60 16.60 -19.51 12.97
N ILE A 61 15.82 -18.86 13.82
CA ILE A 61 15.13 -19.53 14.92
C ILE A 61 13.96 -20.33 14.34
N SER A 62 14.24 -21.49 13.73
CA SER A 62 13.17 -22.47 13.51
C SER A 62 12.81 -23.02 14.90
N ARG A 63 11.65 -22.61 15.45
CA ARG A 63 11.18 -23.18 16.72
C ARG A 63 10.92 -24.67 16.51
N SER A 64 11.78 -25.52 17.08
CA SER A 64 11.66 -26.98 16.96
C SER A 64 10.35 -27.45 17.57
N LEU A 65 9.77 -28.52 17.01
CA LEU A 65 8.67 -29.23 17.68
C LEU A 65 9.14 -29.73 19.04
N GLY A 66 8.26 -29.68 20.03
CA GLY A 66 8.56 -30.08 21.40
C GLY A 66 7.32 -30.57 22.13
N ASP A 67 7.40 -30.63 23.45
CA ASP A 67 6.27 -30.90 24.33
C ASP A 67 5.93 -29.62 25.10
N TYR A 68 4.90 -28.90 24.65
CA TYR A 68 4.47 -27.63 25.22
C TYR A 68 3.08 -27.80 25.83
N PRO A 69 2.99 -28.23 27.11
CA PRO A 69 1.72 -28.58 27.72
C PRO A 69 0.76 -27.39 27.76
N LEU A 70 -0.54 -27.66 27.83
CA LEU A 70 -1.55 -26.60 27.97
C LEU A 70 -1.28 -25.72 29.21
N GLN A 71 -1.26 -24.40 29.02
CA GLN A 71 -1.17 -23.44 30.15
C GLN A 71 -2.55 -23.06 30.69
N ALA A 72 -2.58 -22.69 31.97
CA ALA A 72 -3.79 -22.15 32.59
C ALA A 72 -4.26 -20.89 31.83
N ASN A 73 -5.55 -20.88 31.46
CA ASN A 73 -6.20 -19.81 30.68
C ASN A 73 -5.76 -19.69 29.21
N GLU A 74 -4.95 -20.64 28.70
CA GLU A 74 -4.70 -20.73 27.27
C GLU A 74 -5.95 -21.24 26.53
N ILE A 75 -6.32 -20.57 25.44
CA ILE A 75 -7.53 -20.90 24.68
C ILE A 75 -7.21 -21.39 23.26
N GLY A 76 -8.04 -22.30 22.76
CA GLY A 76 -8.03 -22.67 21.34
C GLY A 76 -6.76 -23.38 20.86
N VAL A 77 -6.05 -24.08 21.74
CA VAL A 77 -4.94 -24.97 21.38
C VAL A 77 -5.48 -26.13 20.55
N THR A 78 -4.81 -26.39 19.43
CA THR A 78 -5.11 -27.49 18.51
C THR A 78 -3.98 -28.50 18.40
N ASP A 79 -2.74 -28.09 18.72
CA ASP A 79 -1.56 -28.94 18.65
C ASP A 79 -0.49 -28.49 19.66
N GLU A 80 -0.32 -29.26 20.73
CA GLU A 80 0.60 -28.97 21.84
C GLU A 80 2.09 -29.13 21.47
N ARG A 81 2.39 -29.64 20.28
CA ARG A 81 3.77 -29.82 19.82
C ARG A 81 4.44 -28.50 19.42
N TYR A 82 3.64 -27.47 19.15
CA TYR A 82 4.13 -26.14 18.81
C TYR A 82 4.26 -25.27 20.05
N SER A 83 5.36 -24.49 20.09
CA SER A 83 5.66 -23.57 21.18
C SER A 83 4.56 -22.53 21.40
N TYR A 84 4.46 -22.00 22.62
CA TYR A 84 3.56 -20.90 22.94
C TYR A 84 3.75 -19.70 22.00
N GLY A 85 2.64 -19.16 21.51
CA GLY A 85 2.63 -18.05 20.55
C GLY A 85 2.92 -18.44 19.09
N ASP A 86 3.36 -19.67 18.79
CA ASP A 86 3.39 -20.16 17.41
C ASP A 86 1.95 -20.30 16.90
N VAL A 87 1.63 -19.65 15.79
CA VAL A 87 0.26 -19.59 15.27
C VAL A 87 -0.28 -20.98 14.88
N ARG A 88 0.60 -21.94 14.55
CA ARG A 88 0.22 -23.34 14.27
C ARG A 88 -0.31 -24.08 15.49
N ARG A 89 0.12 -23.70 16.71
CA ARG A 89 -0.44 -24.21 17.97
C ARG A 89 -1.96 -24.01 18.02
N TYR A 90 -2.44 -22.92 17.43
CA TYR A 90 -3.84 -22.51 17.42
C TYR A 90 -4.55 -22.80 16.09
N GLY A 91 -3.98 -23.66 15.25
CA GLY A 91 -4.60 -24.14 14.02
C GLY A 91 -4.37 -23.27 12.80
N VAL A 92 -3.49 -22.27 12.88
CA VAL A 92 -3.16 -21.39 11.75
C VAL A 92 -1.97 -21.96 11.00
N PHE A 93 -2.24 -22.81 10.01
CA PHE A 93 -1.20 -23.43 9.17
C PHE A 93 -1.03 -22.72 7.82
N PRO A 94 0.21 -22.55 7.33
CA PRO A 94 0.42 -22.04 5.98
C PRO A 94 -0.15 -23.01 4.95
N TYR A 95 -0.60 -22.46 3.81
CA TYR A 95 -1.20 -23.15 2.66
C TYR A 95 -2.56 -23.82 2.93
N ASP A 96 -3.09 -23.77 4.15
CA ASP A 96 -4.41 -24.29 4.48
C ASP A 96 -5.52 -23.38 3.96
N ASN A 97 -6.37 -23.93 3.08
CA ASN A 97 -7.54 -23.24 2.53
C ASN A 97 -8.65 -23.01 3.57
N SER A 98 -8.67 -23.78 4.67
CA SER A 98 -9.71 -23.67 5.70
C SER A 98 -9.67 -22.33 6.45
N LEU A 99 -8.54 -21.62 6.40
CA LEU A 99 -8.32 -20.35 7.12
C LEU A 99 -9.14 -19.18 6.59
N LEU A 100 -9.58 -19.22 5.33
CA LEU A 100 -10.28 -18.13 4.65
C LEU A 100 -11.50 -17.60 5.43
N ASN A 101 -12.15 -18.47 6.20
CA ASN A 101 -13.35 -18.13 6.97
C ASN A 101 -13.17 -18.34 8.49
N ASN A 102 -11.94 -18.61 8.95
CA ASN A 102 -11.71 -19.02 10.34
C ASN A 102 -10.86 -18.01 11.12
N TYR A 103 -11.30 -16.75 11.10
CA TYR A 103 -10.67 -15.63 11.82
C TYR A 103 -10.52 -15.87 13.33
N LYS A 104 -11.33 -16.79 13.90
CA LYS A 104 -11.25 -17.18 15.32
C LYS A 104 -9.89 -17.78 15.67
N LEU A 105 -9.26 -18.53 14.77
CA LEU A 105 -7.97 -19.19 15.05
C LEU A 105 -6.85 -18.15 15.24
N VAL A 106 -6.76 -17.19 14.31
CA VAL A 106 -5.83 -16.06 14.44
C VAL A 106 -6.14 -15.25 15.70
N LYS A 107 -7.43 -15.01 15.97
CA LYS A 107 -7.85 -14.30 17.18
C LYS A 107 -7.41 -15.01 18.47
N ASN A 108 -7.48 -16.34 18.54
CA ASN A 108 -7.00 -17.09 19.70
C ASN A 108 -5.50 -16.85 19.94
N ALA A 109 -4.68 -16.86 18.88
CA ALA A 109 -3.25 -16.57 19.00
C ALA A 109 -3.00 -15.15 19.55
N LEU A 110 -3.75 -14.15 19.05
CA LEU A 110 -3.65 -12.76 19.53
C LEU A 110 -4.14 -12.58 20.98
N ASP A 111 -5.24 -13.25 21.35
CA ASP A 111 -5.80 -13.18 22.71
C ASP A 111 -4.88 -13.87 23.72
N ASN A 112 -4.32 -15.04 23.39
CA ASN A 112 -3.32 -15.71 24.21
C ASN A 112 -2.07 -14.84 24.38
N ALA A 113 -1.56 -14.24 23.30
CA ALA A 113 -0.43 -13.32 23.39
C ALA A 113 -0.71 -12.11 24.31
N ARG A 114 -1.90 -11.53 24.22
CA ARG A 114 -2.32 -10.44 25.12
C ARG A 114 -2.40 -10.88 26.57
N ASN A 115 -3.01 -12.03 26.84
CA ASN A 115 -3.34 -12.47 28.20
C ASN A 115 -2.16 -13.13 28.90
N LEU A 116 -1.30 -13.82 28.16
CA LEU A 116 -0.21 -14.65 28.67
C LEU A 116 1.18 -14.07 28.35
N GLY A 117 1.25 -12.99 27.56
CA GLY A 117 2.48 -12.24 27.29
C GLY A 117 3.41 -12.88 26.25
N TYR A 118 2.89 -13.75 25.39
CA TYR A 118 3.70 -14.40 24.35
C TYR A 118 3.94 -13.49 23.14
N GLU A 119 5.06 -13.73 22.46
CA GLU A 119 5.25 -13.25 21.08
C GLU A 119 4.47 -14.16 20.13
N VAL A 120 3.59 -13.58 19.31
CA VAL A 120 2.91 -14.28 18.22
C VAL A 120 3.90 -14.50 17.08
N PHE A 121 4.11 -15.74 16.67
CA PHE A 121 5.09 -16.09 15.66
C PHE A 121 4.42 -16.73 14.45
N PHE A 122 4.63 -16.13 13.27
CA PHE A 122 4.24 -16.66 11.97
C PHE A 122 5.47 -17.26 11.28
N PRO A 123 5.62 -18.60 11.25
CA PRO A 123 6.61 -19.28 10.43
C PRO A 123 6.44 -18.97 8.94
N LYS A 124 7.47 -19.23 8.15
CA LYS A 124 7.45 -19.08 6.70
C LYS A 124 6.27 -19.84 6.07
N GLY A 125 5.62 -19.21 5.09
CA GLY A 125 4.55 -19.80 4.31
C GLY A 125 3.44 -18.81 3.94
N LEU A 126 2.53 -19.24 3.08
CA LEU A 126 1.41 -18.42 2.61
C LEU A 126 0.15 -18.70 3.42
N TYR A 127 -0.28 -17.76 4.25
CA TYR A 127 -1.46 -17.87 5.10
C TYR A 127 -2.68 -17.29 4.41
N LYS A 128 -3.66 -18.14 4.13
CA LYS A 128 -4.91 -17.78 3.44
C LYS A 128 -5.93 -17.15 4.39
N THR A 129 -5.56 -16.01 4.98
CA THR A 129 -6.36 -15.34 6.01
C THR A 129 -6.15 -13.82 5.98
N GLN A 130 -7.08 -13.11 6.59
CA GLN A 130 -6.88 -11.75 7.08
C GLN A 130 -6.22 -11.75 8.45
N LEU A 131 -5.57 -10.65 8.80
CA LEU A 131 -5.05 -10.38 10.14
C LEU A 131 -5.68 -9.10 10.69
N ASN A 132 -6.75 -9.27 11.46
CA ASN A 132 -7.45 -8.18 12.15
C ASN A 132 -6.99 -8.12 13.61
N ILE A 133 -6.25 -7.06 13.97
CA ILE A 133 -5.68 -6.87 15.32
C ILE A 133 -6.49 -5.79 16.04
N SER A 134 -7.11 -6.18 17.17
CA SER A 134 -7.88 -5.29 18.04
C SER A 134 -7.36 -5.23 19.48
N GLN A 135 -6.37 -6.06 19.81
CA GLN A 135 -5.71 -6.12 21.11
C GLN A 135 -4.57 -5.08 21.19
N SER A 136 -4.19 -4.73 22.42
CA SER A 136 -3.02 -3.89 22.74
C SER A 136 -1.91 -4.75 23.37
N ASN A 137 -0.69 -4.20 23.45
CA ASN A 137 0.48 -4.82 24.08
C ASN A 137 0.86 -6.15 23.45
N LEU A 138 1.00 -6.17 22.12
CA LEU A 138 1.38 -7.37 21.37
C LEU A 138 2.79 -7.24 20.78
N VAL A 139 3.49 -8.36 20.75
CA VAL A 139 4.66 -8.55 19.89
C VAL A 139 4.32 -9.65 18.89
N ILE A 140 4.44 -9.34 17.60
CA ILE A 140 4.20 -10.26 16.49
C ILE A 140 5.49 -10.36 15.70
N ARG A 141 5.91 -11.56 15.32
CA ARG A 141 7.09 -11.81 14.49
C ARG A 141 6.68 -12.59 13.26
N PHE A 142 7.05 -12.07 12.10
CA PHE A 142 6.99 -12.79 10.82
C PHE A 142 8.37 -13.33 10.49
N GLU A 143 8.47 -14.64 10.30
CA GLU A 143 9.64 -15.24 9.68
C GLU A 143 9.72 -14.82 8.21
N GLU A 144 10.93 -14.76 7.66
CA GLU A 144 11.13 -14.41 6.26
C GLU A 144 10.39 -15.38 5.33
N GLY A 145 9.54 -14.83 4.46
CA GLY A 145 8.67 -15.59 3.57
C GLY A 145 7.33 -16.00 4.19
N ALA A 146 6.96 -15.50 5.38
CA ALA A 146 5.59 -15.51 5.86
C ALA A 146 4.77 -14.42 5.14
N GLU A 147 3.68 -14.82 4.48
CA GLU A 147 2.86 -13.93 3.66
C GLU A 147 1.37 -14.14 3.96
N LEU A 148 0.58 -13.07 3.96
CA LEU A 148 -0.87 -13.10 4.18
C LEU A 148 -1.59 -12.78 2.87
N THR A 149 -2.64 -13.53 2.56
CA THR A 149 -3.42 -13.29 1.33
C THR A 149 -4.43 -12.16 1.44
N GLY A 150 -4.91 -11.91 2.66
CA GLY A 150 -5.97 -10.94 2.93
C GLY A 150 -5.48 -9.68 3.62
N LEU A 151 -6.43 -8.80 3.93
CA LEU A 151 -6.27 -7.57 4.66
C LEU A 151 -5.49 -7.78 5.97
N VAL A 152 -4.53 -6.90 6.22
CA VAL A 152 -3.95 -6.68 7.54
C VAL A 152 -4.51 -5.37 8.08
N HIS A 153 -5.24 -5.42 9.19
CA HIS A 153 -5.87 -4.23 9.76
C HIS A 153 -5.66 -4.16 11.27
N ILE A 154 -5.07 -3.07 11.73
CA ILE A 154 -4.91 -2.76 13.16
C ILE A 154 -5.89 -1.64 13.49
N PHE A 155 -7.03 -1.98 14.08
CA PHE A 155 -8.10 -0.99 14.26
C PHE A 155 -9.03 -1.22 15.44
N VAL A 156 -9.56 -0.11 15.95
CA VAL A 156 -10.79 -0.07 16.72
C VAL A 156 -11.72 0.96 16.10
N GLU A 157 -13.01 0.64 15.99
CA GLU A 157 -13.98 1.56 15.39
C GLU A 157 -14.21 2.81 16.26
N ASN A 158 -14.30 2.61 17.57
CA ASN A 158 -14.57 3.70 18.51
C ASN A 158 -13.34 4.59 18.70
N SER A 159 -13.40 5.83 18.22
CA SER A 159 -12.33 6.83 18.30
C SER A 159 -11.94 7.24 19.72
N LYS A 160 -12.74 6.92 20.74
CA LYS A 160 -12.40 7.13 22.16
C LYS A 160 -11.38 6.11 22.67
N ASN A 161 -11.28 4.97 22.01
CA ASN A 161 -10.33 3.91 22.34
C ASN A 161 -9.17 3.93 21.36
N LYS A 162 -7.99 3.51 21.82
CA LYS A 162 -6.85 3.26 20.93
C LYS A 162 -6.24 1.90 21.22
N ILE A 163 -5.81 1.22 20.16
CA ILE A 163 -4.86 0.11 20.29
C ILE A 163 -3.51 0.70 20.64
N LYS A 164 -2.84 0.13 21.64
CA LYS A 164 -1.55 0.62 22.13
C LYS A 164 -0.45 -0.42 22.04
N ASN A 165 0.77 0.05 21.83
CA ASN A 165 2.00 -0.72 22.06
C ASN A 165 2.04 -2.04 21.26
N ILE A 166 2.04 -1.92 19.94
CA ILE A 166 2.15 -3.08 19.04
C ILE A 166 3.55 -3.07 18.43
N THR A 167 4.25 -4.20 18.48
CA THR A 167 5.52 -4.40 17.79
C THR A 167 5.39 -5.52 16.78
N ILE A 168 5.66 -5.24 15.50
CA ILE A 168 5.72 -6.20 14.42
C ILE A 168 7.18 -6.31 13.96
N ARG A 169 7.78 -7.47 14.20
CA ARG A 169 9.16 -7.82 13.83
C ARG A 169 9.18 -8.56 12.50
N GLY A 170 10.17 -8.25 11.68
CA GLY A 170 10.26 -8.75 10.31
C GLY A 170 9.34 -8.00 9.34
N THR A 171 9.26 -8.51 8.11
CA THR A 171 8.43 -7.89 7.06
C THR A 171 7.03 -8.49 7.10
N ILE A 172 6.02 -7.66 7.33
CA ILE A 172 4.64 -8.06 7.10
C ILE A 172 4.34 -7.94 5.61
N VAL A 173 4.07 -9.09 4.97
CA VAL A 173 3.71 -9.16 3.55
C VAL A 173 2.23 -9.46 3.42
N THR A 174 1.50 -8.63 2.67
CA THR A 174 0.10 -8.88 2.30
C THR A 174 -0.11 -8.69 0.80
N TYR A 175 -1.01 -9.48 0.21
CA TYR A 175 -1.48 -9.32 -1.17
C TYR A 175 -2.71 -8.41 -1.31
N ASP A 176 -3.10 -7.78 -0.21
CA ASP A 176 -4.28 -6.93 -0.15
C ASP A 176 -3.92 -5.52 0.35
N ARG A 177 -4.26 -5.18 1.59
CA ARG A 177 -4.01 -3.87 2.19
C ARG A 177 -3.36 -4.02 3.56
N PHE A 178 -2.51 -3.06 3.91
CA PHE A 178 -2.17 -2.79 5.30
C PHE A 178 -2.91 -1.54 5.77
N GLY A 179 -3.70 -1.65 6.85
CA GLY A 179 -4.51 -0.57 7.38
C GLY A 179 -4.27 -0.31 8.86
N THR A 180 -4.33 0.96 9.28
CA THR A 180 -4.41 1.33 10.70
C THR A 180 -5.50 2.35 10.97
N ARG A 181 -6.16 2.27 12.13
CA ARG A 181 -7.08 3.31 12.61
C ARG A 181 -7.10 3.31 14.14
N ASN A 182 -7.03 4.49 14.75
CA ASN A 182 -7.02 4.65 16.21
C ASN A 182 -5.91 3.80 16.91
N VAL A 183 -4.69 3.89 16.40
CA VAL A 183 -3.53 3.16 16.93
C VAL A 183 -2.54 4.13 17.56
N ASP A 184 -1.89 3.74 18.65
CA ASP A 184 -0.86 4.53 19.33
C ASP A 184 0.36 3.69 19.69
N GLY A 185 1.54 4.07 19.20
CA GLY A 185 2.77 3.34 19.51
C GLY A 185 2.90 2.01 18.76
N LEU A 186 2.65 2.03 17.44
CA LEU A 186 2.92 0.91 16.54
C LEU A 186 4.39 0.96 16.08
N THR A 187 5.15 -0.10 16.27
CA THR A 187 6.50 -0.26 15.69
C THR A 187 6.49 -1.43 14.72
N VAL A 188 6.91 -1.21 13.48
CA VAL A 188 6.99 -2.24 12.43
C VAL A 188 8.35 -2.18 11.76
N ASP A 189 9.00 -3.32 11.54
CA ASP A 189 10.24 -3.32 10.76
C ASP A 189 9.96 -2.94 9.30
N ALA A 190 9.16 -3.73 8.59
CA ALA A 190 8.76 -3.41 7.21
C ALA A 190 7.33 -3.84 6.89
N ILE A 191 6.65 -3.05 6.07
CA ILE A 191 5.34 -3.35 5.48
C ILE A 191 5.55 -3.52 3.97
N HIS A 192 5.11 -4.64 3.41
CA HIS A 192 5.18 -4.90 1.97
C HIS A 192 3.80 -5.31 1.47
N VAL A 193 3.18 -4.45 0.67
CA VAL A 193 1.95 -4.78 -0.06
C VAL A 193 2.32 -5.18 -1.48
N LYS A 194 2.05 -6.45 -1.82
CA LYS A 194 2.33 -7.03 -3.13
C LYS A 194 1.07 -7.12 -3.96
N SER A 195 1.23 -7.10 -5.27
CA SER A 195 0.18 -7.42 -6.22
C SER A 195 0.33 -8.85 -6.76
N ASP A 196 -0.64 -9.71 -6.45
CA ASP A 196 -0.85 -11.00 -7.11
C ASP A 196 -2.32 -11.38 -6.99
N GLY A 197 -3.10 -11.13 -8.04
CA GLY A 197 -4.54 -11.34 -8.05
C GLY A 197 -4.97 -12.81 -7.87
N LEU A 198 -4.06 -13.77 -8.08
CA LEU A 198 -4.31 -15.20 -7.81
C LEU A 198 -4.11 -15.55 -6.33
N LYS A 199 -3.34 -14.75 -5.60
CA LYS A 199 -3.12 -14.92 -4.16
C LYS A 199 -4.06 -14.08 -3.32
N ALA A 200 -4.53 -12.94 -3.82
CA ALA A 200 -5.46 -12.07 -3.09
C ALA A 200 -6.80 -12.78 -2.81
N THR A 201 -7.22 -12.84 -1.55
CA THR A 201 -8.43 -13.58 -1.16
C THR A 201 -9.65 -12.70 -0.92
N ASP A 202 -9.43 -11.48 -0.41
CA ASP A 202 -10.54 -10.55 -0.09
C ASP A 202 -11.10 -9.88 -1.34
N TYR A 203 -10.23 -9.67 -2.34
CA TYR A 203 -10.55 -9.08 -3.63
C TYR A 203 -9.84 -9.88 -4.74
N PRO A 204 -10.32 -11.09 -5.07
CA PRO A 204 -9.70 -11.93 -6.08
C PRO A 204 -9.58 -11.22 -7.42
N ASN A 205 -8.46 -11.40 -8.12
CA ASN A 205 -8.12 -10.77 -9.39
C ASN A 205 -7.90 -9.25 -9.35
N ILE A 206 -7.97 -8.62 -8.19
CA ILE A 206 -7.56 -7.22 -8.01
C ILE A 206 -6.11 -7.20 -7.52
N LYS A 207 -5.32 -6.24 -8.00
CA LYS A 207 -3.98 -5.99 -7.47
C LYS A 207 -4.04 -5.41 -6.05
N GLY A 208 -2.89 -5.30 -5.38
CA GLY A 208 -2.79 -4.78 -4.02
C GLY A 208 -3.57 -3.48 -3.81
N ARG A 209 -4.14 -3.30 -2.61
CA ARG A 209 -4.94 -2.13 -2.20
C ARG A 209 -4.14 -1.14 -1.32
N GLY A 210 -2.81 -1.22 -1.38
CA GLY A 210 -1.91 -0.24 -0.79
C GLY A 210 -1.84 -0.23 0.73
N VAL A 211 -1.30 0.86 1.26
CA VAL A 211 -1.13 1.10 2.70
C VAL A 211 -1.96 2.31 3.11
N HIS A 212 -2.80 2.13 4.12
CA HIS A 212 -3.69 3.15 4.65
C HIS A 212 -3.38 3.39 6.12
N ILE A 213 -2.78 4.54 6.43
CA ILE A 213 -2.57 4.99 7.81
C ILE A 213 -3.66 6.01 8.10
N SER A 214 -4.76 5.55 8.69
CA SER A 214 -6.00 6.31 8.79
C SER A 214 -6.17 7.00 10.16
N PRO A 215 -7.27 7.75 10.42
CA PRO A 215 -7.33 8.69 11.53
C PRO A 215 -7.07 8.08 12.90
N GLY A 216 -6.52 8.92 13.79
CA GLY A 216 -6.20 8.56 15.17
C GLY A 216 -4.93 7.72 15.33
N THR A 217 -4.23 7.39 14.23
CA THR A 217 -2.93 6.72 14.27
C THR A 217 -1.82 7.67 14.70
N THR A 218 -1.16 7.38 15.82
CA THR A 218 -0.11 8.22 16.41
C THR A 218 1.12 7.43 16.83
N ASN A 219 2.27 8.10 16.87
CA ASN A 219 3.51 7.54 17.41
C ASN A 219 3.97 6.25 16.72
N MET A 220 3.69 6.11 15.41
CA MET A 220 4.11 4.94 14.63
C MET A 220 5.57 5.06 14.22
N LYS A 221 6.30 3.95 14.26
CA LYS A 221 7.66 3.80 13.73
C LYS A 221 7.66 2.69 12.68
N CYS A 222 8.18 2.97 11.49
CA CYS A 222 8.32 1.98 10.43
C CYS A 222 9.63 2.17 9.68
N LYS A 223 10.43 1.13 9.44
CA LYS A 223 11.68 1.30 8.68
C LYS A 223 11.40 1.39 7.19
N LEU A 224 10.49 0.57 6.67
CA LEU A 224 10.15 0.50 5.26
C LEU A 224 8.65 0.28 5.04
N ILE A 225 8.04 1.11 4.19
CA ILE A 225 6.76 0.85 3.55
C ILE A 225 7.04 0.63 2.07
N GLU A 226 6.75 -0.55 1.55
CA GLU A 226 6.90 -0.91 0.14
C GLU A 226 5.56 -1.31 -0.47
N VAL A 227 5.23 -0.73 -1.62
CA VAL A 227 4.06 -1.10 -2.41
C VAL A 227 4.50 -1.50 -3.80
N ASP A 228 4.32 -2.77 -4.12
CA ASP A 228 4.67 -3.39 -5.39
C ASP A 228 3.41 -3.61 -6.24
N ASP A 229 3.01 -2.54 -6.93
CA ASP A 229 1.83 -2.43 -7.78
C ASP A 229 0.50 -2.31 -7.02
N LEU A 230 -0.30 -1.31 -7.39
CA LEU A 230 -1.63 -1.04 -6.82
C LEU A 230 -2.65 -0.85 -7.93
N ASP A 231 -3.82 -1.49 -7.76
CA ASP A 231 -4.95 -1.39 -8.71
C ASP A 231 -5.78 -0.12 -8.49
N SER A 232 -6.25 0.50 -9.58
CA SER A 232 -7.31 1.51 -9.51
C SER A 232 -8.71 0.92 -9.31
N ALA A 233 -8.90 -0.38 -9.58
CA ALA A 233 -10.18 -1.07 -9.42
C ALA A 233 -10.49 -1.45 -7.97
N GLY A 234 -9.49 -1.41 -7.08
CA GLY A 234 -9.69 -1.69 -5.66
C GLY A 234 -10.55 -0.62 -4.97
N HIS A 235 -11.41 -1.06 -4.06
CA HIS A 235 -12.29 -0.14 -3.33
C HIS A 235 -11.48 0.83 -2.45
N ASN A 236 -11.80 2.12 -2.57
CA ASN A 236 -11.17 3.22 -1.82
C ASN A 236 -9.66 3.33 -2.04
N ASN A 237 -9.16 2.95 -3.21
CA ASN A 237 -7.74 3.12 -3.55
C ASN A 237 -7.52 4.51 -4.16
N VAL A 238 -7.03 5.45 -3.34
CA VAL A 238 -6.70 6.80 -3.82
C VAL A 238 -5.20 6.97 -4.06
N ALA A 239 -4.36 6.31 -3.26
CA ALA A 239 -2.91 6.34 -3.37
C ALA A 239 -2.33 4.96 -3.02
N ALA A 240 -1.13 4.64 -3.50
CA ALA A 240 -0.40 3.44 -3.05
C ALA A 240 -0.10 3.50 -1.55
N VAL A 241 0.27 4.68 -1.06
CA VAL A 241 0.35 4.98 0.38
C VAL A 241 -0.51 6.19 0.69
N GLU A 242 -1.58 5.97 1.44
CA GLU A 242 -2.51 7.00 1.92
C GLU A 242 -2.31 7.19 3.43
N ILE A 243 -1.96 8.41 3.82
CA ILE A 243 -1.84 8.83 5.21
C ILE A 243 -2.78 10.02 5.40
N ASP A 244 -3.98 9.74 5.89
CA ASP A 244 -5.08 10.69 5.94
C ASP A 244 -6.05 10.43 7.11
N GLY A 245 -6.98 11.36 7.34
CA GLY A 245 -8.01 11.19 8.36
C GLY A 245 -8.86 12.42 8.65
N ALA A 246 -9.01 13.32 7.67
CA ALA A 246 -9.76 14.57 7.70
C ALA A 246 -9.55 15.43 8.96
N SER A 247 -10.29 15.14 10.04
CA SER A 247 -10.30 15.91 11.30
C SER A 247 -9.42 15.33 12.41
N ASN A 248 -8.94 14.10 12.24
CA ASN A 248 -8.07 13.40 13.20
C ASN A 248 -6.89 12.76 12.48
N ASN A 249 -6.24 13.57 11.64
CA ASN A 249 -5.13 13.13 10.80
C ASN A 249 -4.03 12.42 11.63
N PRO A 250 -3.36 11.42 11.05
CA PRO A 250 -2.23 10.75 11.68
C PRO A 250 -1.17 11.75 12.16
N SER A 251 -0.46 11.45 13.24
CA SER A 251 0.60 12.34 13.72
C SER A 251 1.76 11.63 14.37
N ASN A 252 2.93 12.29 14.36
CA ASN A 252 4.16 11.77 14.96
C ASN A 252 4.55 10.39 14.39
N LEU A 253 4.60 10.29 13.05
CA LEU A 253 5.03 9.08 12.35
C LEU A 253 6.52 9.19 12.02
N PHE A 254 7.29 8.13 12.28
CA PHE A 254 8.70 8.03 11.95
C PHE A 254 8.88 6.92 10.91
N ILE A 255 9.07 7.28 9.65
CA ILE A 255 9.17 6.33 8.54
C ILE A 255 10.54 6.44 7.88
N GLY A 256 11.29 5.34 7.84
CA GLY A 256 12.62 5.32 7.21
C GLY A 256 12.54 5.55 5.71
N LYS A 257 11.78 4.71 5.01
CA LYS A 257 11.54 4.81 3.57
C LYS A 257 10.10 4.45 3.23
N ILE A 258 9.49 5.21 2.32
CA ILE A 258 8.30 4.86 1.57
C ILE A 258 8.73 4.61 0.13
N TRP A 259 8.48 3.43 -0.41
CA TRP A 259 8.80 3.06 -1.78
C TRP A 259 7.57 2.53 -2.50
N VAL A 260 7.10 3.31 -3.47
CA VAL A 260 6.04 2.92 -4.39
C VAL A 260 6.69 2.56 -5.71
N LYS A 261 6.74 1.26 -6.03
CA LYS A 261 7.26 0.80 -7.32
C LYS A 261 6.29 1.14 -8.45
N LYS A 262 4.99 0.96 -8.20
CA LYS A 262 3.94 1.27 -9.16
C LYS A 262 2.60 1.55 -8.48
N SER A 263 1.88 2.52 -9.01
CA SER A 263 0.50 2.83 -8.65
C SER A 263 -0.32 3.17 -9.89
N ASP A 264 -1.53 2.62 -9.98
CA ASP A 264 -2.49 3.04 -11.00
C ASP A 264 -3.08 4.43 -10.70
N VAL A 265 -3.05 4.89 -9.45
CA VAL A 265 -3.58 6.20 -9.00
C VAL A 265 -2.44 7.08 -8.44
N HIS A 266 -2.65 7.84 -7.37
CA HIS A 266 -1.57 8.61 -6.74
C HIS A 266 -0.48 7.68 -6.18
N GLY A 267 0.76 8.15 -6.12
CA GLY A 267 1.84 7.40 -5.46
C GLY A 267 1.68 7.48 -3.95
N VAL A 268 1.93 8.64 -3.38
CA VAL A 268 1.80 8.92 -1.95
C VAL A 268 0.90 10.12 -1.71
N TYR A 269 -0.11 9.98 -0.85
CA TYR A 269 -0.89 11.08 -0.29
C TYR A 269 -0.62 11.18 1.20
N LEU A 270 -0.16 12.34 1.66
CA LEU A 270 0.24 12.57 3.04
C LEU A 270 -0.43 13.82 3.60
N THR A 271 -1.14 13.65 4.72
CA THR A 271 -1.62 14.71 5.60
C THR A 271 -1.09 14.52 7.01
N GLY A 272 -1.47 15.40 7.94
CA GLY A 272 -1.14 15.24 9.36
C GLY A 272 0.06 16.08 9.81
N ASN A 273 0.67 15.70 10.94
CA ASN A 273 1.70 16.54 11.52
C ASN A 273 2.77 15.82 12.33
N ARG A 274 3.92 16.49 12.48
CA ARG A 274 5.11 15.99 13.20
C ARG A 274 5.68 14.71 12.61
N HIS A 275 5.53 14.48 11.31
CA HIS A 275 6.14 13.32 10.68
C HIS A 275 7.64 13.53 10.48
N ILE A 276 8.40 12.45 10.60
CA ILE A 276 9.80 12.39 10.18
C ILE A 276 9.90 11.26 9.17
N ILE A 277 10.15 11.61 7.91
CA ILE A 277 10.28 10.66 6.81
C ILE A 277 11.70 10.77 6.25
N GLY A 278 12.40 9.64 6.16
CA GLY A 278 13.73 9.60 5.55
C GLY A 278 13.63 9.80 4.04
N GLU A 279 13.06 8.83 3.35
CA GLU A 279 12.94 8.86 1.89
C GLU A 279 11.51 8.54 1.44
N ILE A 280 11.01 9.29 0.46
CA ILE A 280 9.85 8.91 -0.36
C ILE A 280 10.37 8.67 -1.78
N GLN A 281 10.20 7.47 -2.29
CA GLN A 281 10.54 7.10 -3.66
C GLN A 281 9.28 6.60 -4.37
N VAL A 282 8.96 7.20 -5.52
CA VAL A 282 7.87 6.77 -6.40
C VAL A 282 8.43 6.53 -7.79
N ASP A 283 8.44 5.27 -8.23
CA ASP A 283 8.98 4.90 -9.54
C ASP A 283 7.90 5.02 -10.63
N GLU A 284 6.64 4.69 -10.35
CA GLU A 284 5.57 4.81 -11.35
C GLU A 284 4.23 5.12 -10.68
N TYR A 285 3.46 6.08 -11.22
CA TYR A 285 2.14 6.46 -10.68
C TYR A 285 1.20 7.02 -11.76
N GLY A 286 -0.09 6.87 -11.57
CA GLY A 286 -1.13 7.30 -12.50
C GLY A 286 -1.28 6.44 -13.75
N ALA A 287 -1.17 5.11 -13.60
CA ALA A 287 -1.29 4.17 -14.72
C ALA A 287 -2.71 4.10 -15.28
N ASP A 288 -3.69 4.45 -14.46
CA ASP A 288 -5.10 4.49 -14.82
C ASP A 288 -5.71 5.81 -14.30
N ALA A 289 -6.97 6.06 -14.61
CA ALA A 289 -7.72 7.19 -14.06
C ALA A 289 -8.12 6.92 -12.61
N TYR A 290 -8.20 8.00 -11.82
CA TYR A 290 -8.94 7.96 -10.56
C TYR A 290 -10.44 7.74 -10.85
N LYS A 291 -10.94 6.54 -10.53
CA LYS A 291 -12.30 6.11 -10.84
C LYS A 291 -13.33 6.49 -9.77
N MET A 292 -12.90 6.98 -8.60
CA MET A 292 -13.85 7.27 -7.53
C MET A 292 -14.73 8.50 -7.83
N LYS A 293 -15.94 8.47 -7.27
CA LYS A 293 -16.97 9.51 -7.44
C LYS A 293 -16.88 10.62 -6.38
N SER A 294 -16.07 10.42 -5.34
CA SER A 294 -15.85 11.36 -4.24
C SER A 294 -14.43 11.91 -4.24
N SER A 295 -14.29 13.13 -3.72
CA SER A 295 -12.99 13.74 -3.45
C SER A 295 -12.24 12.94 -2.39
N ILE A 296 -10.91 12.95 -2.48
CA ILE A 296 -10.01 12.46 -1.44
C ILE A 296 -10.21 13.32 -0.19
N GLU A 297 -10.11 12.72 1.01
CA GLU A 297 -10.22 13.47 2.25
C GLU A 297 -9.21 14.62 2.26
N ASP A 298 -9.62 15.77 2.81
CA ASP A 298 -8.83 17.01 2.86
C ASP A 298 -8.50 17.70 1.52
N SER A 299 -8.84 17.13 0.37
CA SER A 299 -8.70 17.81 -0.92
C SER A 299 -9.75 18.90 -1.15
N ASP A 300 -9.44 19.88 -2.01
CA ASP A 300 -10.34 21.00 -2.31
C ASP A 300 -11.51 20.60 -3.20
N SER A 301 -11.31 19.60 -4.07
CA SER A 301 -12.35 19.15 -5.00
C SER A 301 -12.07 17.77 -5.59
N ILE A 302 -13.13 17.17 -6.15
CA ILE A 302 -13.01 15.97 -6.98
C ILE A 302 -12.10 16.18 -8.20
N LYS A 303 -12.04 17.40 -8.76
CA LYS A 303 -11.15 17.71 -9.89
C LYS A 303 -9.68 17.55 -9.46
N GLN A 304 -9.30 18.16 -8.34
CA GLN A 304 -7.96 18.04 -7.78
C GLN A 304 -7.62 16.59 -7.42
N SER A 305 -8.59 15.82 -6.93
CA SER A 305 -8.43 14.39 -6.65
C SER A 305 -8.24 13.53 -7.91
N LYS A 306 -8.72 13.98 -9.07
CA LYS A 306 -8.58 13.26 -10.35
C LYS A 306 -7.27 13.56 -11.08
N GLU A 307 -6.63 14.64 -10.71
CA GLU A 307 -5.31 15.06 -11.21
C GLU A 307 -4.23 14.25 -10.49
N LEU A 308 -3.70 13.20 -11.11
CA LEU A 308 -2.83 12.24 -10.45
C LEU A 308 -1.44 12.83 -10.17
N LYS A 309 -0.91 12.51 -8.99
CA LYS A 309 0.31 13.08 -8.41
C LYS A 309 1.20 11.97 -7.88
N GLY A 310 2.51 12.09 -8.07
CA GLY A 310 3.47 11.12 -7.56
C GLY A 310 3.53 11.18 -6.05
N VAL A 311 3.81 12.37 -5.51
CA VAL A 311 3.72 12.68 -4.07
C VAL A 311 2.85 13.90 -3.90
N TRP A 312 1.84 13.82 -3.03
CA TRP A 312 0.97 14.93 -2.68
C TRP A 312 1.00 15.14 -1.16
N LEU A 313 1.56 16.28 -0.76
CA LEU A 313 1.56 16.73 0.63
C LEU A 313 0.43 17.74 0.80
N ASN A 314 -0.51 17.46 1.70
CA ASN A 314 -1.67 18.31 1.93
C ASN A 314 -1.97 18.47 3.42
N LYS A 315 -2.16 19.71 3.86
CA LYS A 315 -2.37 20.11 5.26
C LYS A 315 -1.33 19.51 6.23
N CYS A 316 -0.13 19.22 5.73
CA CYS A 316 0.98 18.78 6.56
C CYS A 316 1.45 19.92 7.47
N SER A 317 1.96 19.62 8.67
CA SER A 317 2.65 20.63 9.49
C SER A 317 3.72 20.02 10.38
N ASP A 318 4.71 20.84 10.78
CA ASP A 318 5.83 20.42 11.64
C ASP A 318 6.53 19.13 11.16
N THR A 319 6.55 18.91 9.85
CA THR A 319 6.98 17.64 9.23
C THR A 319 8.35 17.81 8.57
N ILE A 320 9.20 16.80 8.70
CA ILE A 320 10.53 16.76 8.10
C ILE A 320 10.58 15.58 7.14
N ILE A 321 10.96 15.84 5.90
CA ILE A 321 11.19 14.82 4.86
C ILE A 321 12.62 15.03 4.35
N LYS A 322 13.49 14.01 4.42
CA LYS A 322 14.85 14.21 3.88
C LYS A 322 14.81 14.22 2.36
N ASN A 323 14.35 13.14 1.74
CA ASN A 323 14.40 13.01 0.28
C ASN A 323 13.04 12.64 -0.31
N ILE A 324 12.67 13.31 -1.40
CA ILE A 324 11.58 12.90 -2.29
C ILE A 324 12.18 12.64 -3.67
N THR A 325 12.02 11.42 -4.18
CA THR A 325 12.42 11.04 -5.54
C THR A 325 11.21 10.53 -6.31
N VAL A 326 10.92 11.12 -7.46
CA VAL A 326 9.84 10.66 -8.34
C VAL A 326 10.38 10.44 -9.75
N LYS A 327 10.20 9.24 -10.29
CA LYS A 327 10.78 8.81 -11.58
C LYS A 327 9.74 8.24 -12.52
N ASN A 328 8.69 8.99 -12.87
CA ASN A 328 7.69 8.45 -13.77
C ASN A 328 8.31 8.13 -15.15
N VAL A 329 8.36 6.85 -15.52
CA VAL A 329 8.96 6.41 -16.79
C VAL A 329 7.98 6.48 -17.97
N ASN A 330 6.69 6.71 -17.71
CA ASN A 330 5.64 6.63 -18.71
C ASN A 330 5.15 8.02 -19.13
N THR A 331 5.41 8.37 -20.39
CA THR A 331 5.14 9.69 -20.99
C THR A 331 3.68 9.89 -21.43
N ILE A 332 2.85 8.85 -21.44
CA ILE A 332 1.53 8.87 -22.10
C ILE A 332 0.36 8.90 -21.10
N ARG A 333 0.63 9.03 -19.79
CA ARG A 333 -0.40 8.97 -18.74
C ARG A 333 -1.29 10.23 -18.77
N PRO A 334 -2.57 10.13 -19.17
CA PRO A 334 -3.36 11.30 -19.55
C PRO A 334 -3.79 12.18 -18.38
N ASN A 335 -3.83 11.62 -17.17
CA ASN A 335 -4.34 12.25 -15.94
C ASN A 335 -3.25 12.70 -14.97
N VAL A 336 -1.97 12.48 -15.30
CA VAL A 336 -0.85 12.97 -14.49
C VAL A 336 -0.79 14.50 -14.56
N LYS A 337 -0.74 15.14 -13.39
CA LYS A 337 -0.63 16.59 -13.25
C LYS A 337 0.79 17.03 -12.92
N CYS A 338 1.40 16.42 -11.89
CA CYS A 338 2.77 16.72 -11.49
C CYS A 338 3.39 15.54 -10.73
N ASP A 339 4.71 15.55 -10.58
CA ASP A 339 5.47 14.55 -9.84
C ASP A 339 5.33 14.79 -8.34
N VAL A 340 5.49 16.04 -7.92
CA VAL A 340 5.37 16.46 -6.52
C VAL A 340 4.43 17.64 -6.43
N PHE A 341 3.40 17.51 -5.60
CA PHE A 341 2.50 18.60 -5.25
C PHE A 341 2.64 18.94 -3.77
N LEU A 342 3.18 20.11 -3.51
CA LEU A 342 3.27 20.71 -2.19
C LEU A 342 2.08 21.66 -2.03
N ASP A 343 1.00 21.12 -1.47
CA ASP A 343 -0.28 21.79 -1.41
C ASP A 343 -0.39 22.69 -0.17
N GLU A 344 -1.51 22.67 0.56
CA GLU A 344 -1.66 23.43 1.80
C GLU A 344 -0.74 22.90 2.93
N VAL A 345 -0.20 23.80 3.75
CA VAL A 345 0.38 23.47 5.06
C VAL A 345 -0.71 23.72 6.10
N GLY A 346 -0.84 22.90 7.15
CA GLY A 346 -1.99 22.86 8.07
C GLY A 346 -2.56 24.22 8.53
N LYS A 347 -3.82 24.25 8.98
CA LYS A 347 -4.52 25.51 9.28
C LYS A 347 -4.29 25.98 10.73
N GLY A 348 -3.80 27.21 10.94
CA GLY A 348 -3.72 27.83 12.27
C GLY A 348 -2.56 28.81 12.48
N LYS A 349 -2.67 29.70 13.48
CA LYS A 349 -1.62 30.70 13.81
C LYS A 349 -0.29 30.07 14.26
N ASN A 350 -0.31 28.83 14.71
CA ASN A 350 0.85 28.09 15.22
C ASN A 350 1.30 26.97 14.26
N THR A 351 0.80 26.98 13.02
CA THR A 351 1.24 26.01 12.02
C THR A 351 2.73 26.19 11.75
N LYS A 352 3.49 25.14 12.00
CA LYS A 352 4.92 25.09 11.67
C LYS A 352 5.12 24.58 10.25
N SER A 353 6.16 25.12 9.62
CA SER A 353 6.57 24.76 8.27
C SER A 353 6.87 23.27 8.10
N VAL A 354 6.71 22.79 6.87
CA VAL A 354 7.23 21.49 6.42
C VAL A 354 8.64 21.72 5.86
N ARG A 355 9.60 20.91 6.30
CA ARG A 355 10.99 20.97 5.83
C ARG A 355 11.28 19.78 4.92
N ILE A 356 11.82 20.06 3.74
CA ILE A 356 12.22 19.06 2.76
C ILE A 356 13.68 19.30 2.41
N ASP A 357 14.56 18.32 2.60
CA ASP A 357 15.97 18.55 2.22
C ASP A 357 16.11 18.52 0.70
N ASN A 358 15.71 17.44 0.05
CA ASN A 358 15.89 17.27 -1.39
C ASN A 358 14.60 16.79 -2.07
N ILE A 359 14.25 17.45 -3.16
CA ILE A 359 13.28 16.97 -4.15
C ILE A 359 14.03 16.71 -5.45
N LYS A 360 13.93 15.48 -5.95
CA LYS A 360 14.45 15.09 -7.26
C LYS A 360 13.34 14.44 -8.08
N CYS A 361 12.94 15.07 -9.18
CA CYS A 361 12.00 14.46 -10.09
C CYS A 361 12.42 14.60 -11.55
N PHE A 362 11.89 13.69 -12.37
CA PHE A 362 12.20 13.57 -13.78
C PHE A 362 10.89 13.68 -14.56
N PRO A 363 10.33 14.89 -14.68
CA PRO A 363 9.04 15.10 -15.31
C PRO A 363 9.06 14.61 -16.76
N VAL A 364 8.02 13.86 -17.12
CA VAL A 364 7.78 13.37 -18.47
C VAL A 364 6.33 13.60 -18.87
N GLY A 365 6.08 13.69 -20.18
CA GLY A 365 4.73 13.81 -20.71
C GLY A 365 4.03 15.09 -20.24
N LYS A 366 2.89 14.94 -19.54
CA LYS A 366 2.08 16.05 -19.02
C LYS A 366 2.48 16.52 -17.61
N SER A 367 3.48 15.88 -16.99
CA SER A 367 3.88 16.25 -15.63
C SER A 367 4.48 17.66 -15.59
N GLU A 368 3.95 18.51 -14.72
CA GLU A 368 4.49 19.84 -14.43
C GLU A 368 5.66 19.81 -13.42
N GLY A 369 6.25 18.63 -13.17
CA GLY A 369 7.37 18.47 -12.23
C GLY A 369 6.95 18.74 -10.80
N VAL A 370 7.40 19.87 -10.23
CA VAL A 370 7.10 20.28 -8.86
C VAL A 370 6.17 21.48 -8.85
N ILE A 371 5.00 21.34 -8.21
CA ILE A 371 4.06 22.45 -7.98
C ILE A 371 4.03 22.79 -6.49
N ILE A 372 4.14 24.08 -6.17
CA ILE A 372 4.12 24.62 -4.80
C ILE A 372 3.00 25.66 -4.69
N SER A 373 1.88 25.30 -4.06
CA SER A 373 0.70 26.19 -3.97
C SER A 373 0.71 27.09 -2.73
N ASN A 374 1.24 26.64 -1.58
CA ASN A 374 1.13 27.36 -0.31
C ASN A 374 2.47 27.52 0.45
N SER A 375 2.40 28.24 1.56
CA SER A 375 3.31 29.31 1.95
C SER A 375 4.14 28.98 3.19
N SER A 376 4.39 27.71 3.47
CA SER A 376 5.19 27.31 4.65
C SER A 376 6.01 26.06 4.41
N TYR A 377 6.55 25.91 3.19
CA TYR A 377 7.59 24.92 2.91
C TYR A 377 8.98 25.56 3.02
N ILE A 378 9.93 24.84 3.59
CA ILE A 378 11.35 25.17 3.56
C ILE A 378 12.04 24.03 2.83
N ILE A 379 12.58 24.31 1.65
CA ILE A 379 13.14 23.31 0.75
C ILE A 379 14.60 23.66 0.49
N ASN A 380 15.54 22.74 0.79
CA ASN A 380 16.95 23.04 0.56
C ASN A 380 17.29 22.92 -0.93
N ASN A 381 16.95 21.81 -1.58
CA ASN A 381 17.28 21.58 -2.98
C ASN A 381 16.10 21.02 -3.77
N ILE A 382 15.86 21.58 -4.95
CA ILE A 382 14.91 21.04 -5.95
C ILE A 382 15.65 20.82 -7.26
N SER A 383 15.55 19.61 -7.80
CA SER A 383 15.96 19.28 -9.17
C SER A 383 14.75 18.64 -9.86
N ALA A 384 14.20 19.32 -10.84
CA ALA A 384 12.99 18.91 -11.56
C ALA A 384 13.20 19.15 -13.05
N GLN A 385 13.90 18.21 -13.71
CA GLN A 385 14.33 18.37 -15.09
C GLN A 385 13.86 17.25 -15.99
N ASN A 386 13.34 17.61 -17.16
CA ASN A 386 13.04 16.62 -18.19
C ASN A 386 14.33 16.20 -18.95
N SER A 387 14.20 15.30 -19.93
CA SER A 387 15.34 14.82 -20.72
C SER A 387 16.03 15.89 -21.56
N ASN A 388 15.42 17.07 -21.74
CA ASN A 388 15.98 18.21 -22.46
C ASN A 388 16.68 19.21 -21.51
N GLY A 389 16.69 18.96 -20.20
CA GLY A 389 17.25 19.86 -19.19
C GLY A 389 16.33 21.02 -18.80
N GLU A 390 15.09 21.06 -19.28
CA GLU A 390 14.13 22.11 -18.94
C GLU A 390 13.67 21.95 -17.49
N SER A 391 13.68 23.03 -16.72
CA SER A 391 13.26 23.06 -15.30
C SER A 391 11.73 23.21 -15.17
N PHE A 392 11.11 22.33 -14.39
CA PHE A 392 9.65 22.31 -14.13
C PHE A 392 9.36 22.53 -12.64
N VAL A 393 9.65 23.74 -12.17
CA VAL A 393 9.26 24.19 -10.83
C VAL A 393 8.25 25.31 -10.96
N VAL A 394 7.00 25.02 -10.61
CA VAL A 394 5.89 25.98 -10.63
C VAL A 394 5.58 26.40 -9.20
N MET A 395 5.78 27.67 -8.89
CA MET A 395 5.44 28.26 -7.60
C MET A 395 4.31 29.26 -7.77
N ASP A 396 3.24 29.12 -6.98
CA ASP A 396 2.16 30.11 -6.99
C ASP A 396 2.67 31.47 -6.50
N LYS A 397 2.16 32.56 -7.09
CA LYS A 397 2.56 33.94 -6.75
C LYS A 397 2.30 34.28 -5.29
N SER A 398 1.32 33.61 -4.66
CA SER A 398 0.97 33.79 -3.26
C SER A 398 1.82 32.95 -2.30
N SER A 399 2.67 32.07 -2.82
CA SER A 399 3.52 31.19 -2.01
C SER A 399 4.58 31.97 -1.24
N LYS A 400 4.77 31.59 0.02
CA LYS A 400 5.90 32.03 0.88
C LYS A 400 6.87 30.87 1.15
N ALA A 401 6.89 29.87 0.28
CA ALA A 401 7.88 28.80 0.38
C ALA A 401 9.30 29.38 0.22
N ILE A 402 10.23 28.86 1.01
CA ILE A 402 11.64 29.20 0.91
C ILE A 402 12.33 28.04 0.20
N VAL A 403 12.75 28.25 -1.03
CA VAL A 403 13.57 27.31 -1.80
C VAL A 403 14.99 27.86 -1.85
N LYS A 404 15.97 27.14 -1.28
CA LYS A 404 17.36 27.64 -1.23
C LYS A 404 18.06 27.47 -2.57
N ASN A 405 17.97 26.29 -3.17
CA ASN A 405 18.60 25.98 -4.44
C ASN A 405 17.62 25.31 -5.40
N ILE A 406 17.54 25.83 -6.62
CA ILE A 406 16.96 25.13 -7.77
C ILE A 406 18.17 24.69 -8.60
N ILE A 407 18.34 23.37 -8.72
CA ILE A 407 19.46 22.76 -9.45
C ILE A 407 18.97 22.50 -10.88
N GLU A 408 19.43 23.38 -11.77
CA GLU A 408 19.41 23.25 -13.23
C GLU A 408 20.59 22.40 -13.75
#